data_AF-A0A851CWP2-F1
#
_entry.id   AF-A0A851CWP2-F1
#
_cell.length_a   1.000
_cell.length_b   1.000
_cell.length_c   1.000
_cell.angle_alpha   90.00
_cell.angle_beta   90.00
_cell.angle_gamma   90.00
#
_symmetry.space_group_name_H-M   'P 1'
#
loop_
_entity.id
_entity.type
_entity.pdbx_description
1 polymer ?
#
loop_
_entity_poly.entity_id
_entity_poly.type
_entity_poly.pdbx_seq_one_letter_code
_entity_poly.pdbx_strand_id
1 'polypeptide(L)'
;SLNCVEWSLLPPATPEMVAQAEKVKGRFQGDPSFEYELTDLSTEDLERLLEDGKEPYIKEEARLVATIDQIDRAVGIIPRGAFVKTPLGSVHENRSFEGLSLTEAKKLSSYFHFTEPVNLKNKTLLEKADLDPSTDFLDNLEGDIPQGKGS
;
A
#
# COMPACT_ATOMS: atom_id res chain seq x y z
N SER A 1 11.32 6.24 -15.51
CA SER A 1 12.07 6.97 -16.55
C SER A 1 12.60 8.26 -15.95
N LEU A 2 13.83 8.66 -16.30
CA LEU A 2 14.39 9.96 -15.92
C LEU A 2 14.22 11.02 -17.03
N ASN A 3 13.87 10.60 -18.25
CA ASN A 3 13.81 11.45 -19.46
C ASN A 3 12.50 11.31 -20.26
N CYS A 4 11.52 10.55 -19.74
CA CYS A 4 10.26 10.20 -20.41
C CYS A 4 10.40 9.43 -21.73
N VAL A 5 11.59 8.89 -22.04
CA VAL A 5 11.87 8.12 -23.26
C VAL A 5 12.31 6.70 -22.91
N GLU A 6 13.22 6.57 -21.96
CA GLU A 6 13.78 5.29 -21.53
C GLU A 6 13.10 4.82 -20.23
N TRP A 7 12.64 3.58 -20.24
CA TRP A 7 11.90 2.98 -19.15
C TRP A 7 12.64 1.75 -18.64
N SER A 8 13.00 1.77 -17.37
CA SER A 8 13.49 0.60 -16.65
C SER A 8 12.33 -0.03 -15.89
N LEU A 9 12.26 -1.36 -15.90
CA LEU A 9 11.27 -2.09 -15.13
C LEU A 9 11.76 -2.24 -13.69
N LEU A 10 10.91 -1.88 -12.74
CA LEU A 10 11.15 -2.12 -11.32
C LEU A 10 10.68 -3.54 -10.95
N PRO A 11 11.41 -4.27 -10.09
CA PRO A 11 10.95 -5.55 -9.57
C PRO A 11 9.72 -5.35 -8.65
N PRO A 12 8.93 -6.40 -8.39
CA PRO A 12 7.87 -6.34 -7.39
C PRO A 12 8.47 -6.11 -5.99
N ALA A 13 7.75 -5.39 -5.13
CA ALA A 13 8.15 -5.16 -3.76
C ALA A 13 8.14 -6.46 -2.95
N THR A 14 9.21 -6.71 -2.19
CA THR A 14 9.25 -7.79 -1.19
C THR A 14 9.12 -7.23 0.21
N PRO A 15 8.63 -8.02 1.20
CA PRO A 15 8.52 -7.57 2.59
C PRO A 15 9.86 -7.09 3.17
N GLU A 16 10.98 -7.69 2.75
CA GLU A 16 12.32 -7.31 3.19
C GLU A 16 12.70 -5.91 2.70
N MET A 17 12.39 -5.60 1.43
CA MET A 17 12.64 -4.26 0.86
C MET A 17 11.86 -3.20 1.63
N VAL A 18 10.61 -3.48 1.97
CA VAL A 18 9.74 -2.59 2.76
C VAL A 18 10.34 -2.35 4.14
N ALA A 19 10.71 -3.43 4.84
CA ALA A 19 11.29 -3.35 6.19
C ALA A 19 12.65 -2.63 6.22
N GLN A 20 13.47 -2.76 5.17
CA GLN A 20 14.73 -2.03 5.05
C GLN A 20 14.52 -0.56 4.68
N ALA A 21 13.58 -0.26 3.77
CA ALA A 21 13.26 1.10 3.34
C ALA A 21 12.76 1.98 4.50
N GLU A 22 12.00 1.41 5.44
CA GLU A 22 11.53 2.11 6.66
C GLU A 22 12.67 2.61 7.57
N LYS A 23 13.84 1.97 7.49
CA LYS A 23 15.04 2.33 8.27
C LYS A 23 15.84 3.48 7.65
N VAL A 24 15.45 3.95 6.46
CA VAL A 24 16.13 5.03 5.74
C VAL A 24 15.20 6.24 5.61
N LYS A 25 15.65 7.38 6.13
CA LYS A 25 14.92 8.65 6.08
C LYS A 25 15.66 9.65 5.19
N GLY A 26 14.90 10.50 4.49
CA GLY A 26 15.45 11.55 3.62
C GLY A 26 15.00 11.45 2.17
N ARG A 27 15.60 12.27 1.32
CA ARG A 27 15.24 12.35 -0.11
C ARG A 27 15.93 11.26 -0.94
N PHE A 28 15.37 10.96 -2.10
CA PHE A 28 16.04 10.19 -3.15
C PHE A 28 17.16 11.01 -3.80
N GLN A 29 18.22 10.36 -4.23
CA GLN A 29 19.36 10.98 -4.93
C GLN A 29 19.12 11.11 -6.44
N GLY A 30 18.24 10.28 -7.01
CA GLY A 30 17.97 10.22 -8.45
C GLY A 30 18.89 9.26 -9.20
N ASP A 31 19.60 8.38 -8.48
CA ASP A 31 20.46 7.33 -9.05
C ASP A 31 19.99 5.96 -8.50
N PRO A 32 19.40 5.08 -9.34
CA PRO A 32 18.95 3.75 -8.92
C PRO A 32 20.04 2.89 -8.25
N SER A 33 21.32 3.12 -8.58
CA SER A 33 22.45 2.36 -8.04
C SER A 33 22.98 2.91 -6.72
N PHE A 34 22.47 4.06 -6.24
CA PHE A 34 22.93 4.66 -5.00
C PHE A 34 22.60 3.76 -3.80
N GLU A 35 23.55 3.59 -2.89
CA GLU A 35 23.42 2.72 -1.72
C GLU A 35 23.25 3.56 -0.44
N TYR A 36 22.18 3.29 0.29
CA TYR A 36 21.91 3.90 1.59
C TYR A 36 22.34 2.97 2.71
N GLU A 37 23.14 3.47 3.64
CA GLU A 37 23.40 2.79 4.91
C GLU A 37 22.11 2.72 5.75
N LEU A 38 21.85 1.54 6.33
CA LEU A 38 20.71 1.35 7.22
C LEU A 38 21.02 1.94 8.60
N THR A 39 20.66 3.21 8.83
CA THR A 39 21.05 3.96 10.04
C THR A 39 20.26 3.58 11.29
N ASP A 40 19.04 3.04 11.14
CA ASP A 40 18.14 2.73 12.25
C ASP A 40 18.19 1.23 12.64
N LEU A 41 19.36 0.59 12.56
CA LEU A 41 19.55 -0.80 12.98
C LEU A 41 19.97 -0.91 14.45
N SER A 42 19.36 -1.84 15.19
CA SER A 42 19.92 -2.30 16.47
C SER A 42 21.17 -3.16 16.23
N THR A 43 22.03 -3.30 17.23
CA THR A 43 23.20 -4.20 17.15
C THR A 43 22.80 -5.63 16.80
N GLU A 44 21.69 -6.10 17.37
CA GLU A 44 21.12 -7.43 17.12
C GLU A 44 20.62 -7.59 15.68
N ASP A 45 20.01 -6.54 15.12
CA ASP A 45 19.55 -6.57 13.72
C ASP A 45 20.73 -6.55 12.75
N LEU A 46 21.80 -5.83 13.07
CA LEU A 46 23.02 -5.80 12.27
C LEU A 46 23.72 -7.18 12.29
N GLU A 47 23.84 -7.80 13.46
CA GLU A 47 24.40 -9.15 13.60
C GLU A 47 23.59 -10.18 12.79
N ARG A 48 22.27 -10.16 12.89
CA ARG A 48 21.39 -11.05 12.09
C ARG A 48 21.54 -10.83 10.58
N LEU A 49 21.63 -9.58 10.13
CA LEU A 49 21.84 -9.29 8.71
C LEU A 49 23.16 -9.89 8.22
N LEU A 50 24.24 -9.73 8.99
CA LEU A 50 25.55 -10.28 8.66
C LEU A 50 25.56 -11.82 8.69
N GLU A 51 24.90 -12.44 9.67
CA GLU A 51 24.72 -13.90 9.75
C GLU A 51 23.96 -14.46 8.53
N ASP A 52 22.94 -13.74 8.07
CA ASP A 52 22.17 -14.06 6.86
C ASP A 52 22.95 -13.77 5.56
N GLY A 53 24.17 -13.22 5.65
CA GLY A 53 24.97 -12.81 4.49
C GLY A 53 24.37 -11.61 3.73
N LYS A 54 23.53 -10.82 4.39
CA LYS A 54 22.90 -9.61 3.83
C LYS A 54 23.76 -8.40 4.11
N GLU A 55 23.81 -7.51 3.13
CA GLU A 55 24.58 -6.27 3.22
C GLU A 55 23.81 -5.22 4.02
N PRO A 56 24.50 -4.39 4.84
CA PRO A 56 23.88 -3.40 5.72
C PRO A 56 23.44 -2.12 4.97
N TYR A 57 23.15 -2.24 3.68
CA TYR A 57 22.71 -1.16 2.82
C TYR A 57 21.53 -1.58 1.95
N ILE A 58 20.80 -0.58 1.46
CA ILE A 58 19.71 -0.75 0.50
C ILE A 58 19.97 0.15 -0.71
N LYS A 59 19.83 -0.41 -1.91
CA LYS A 59 19.89 0.37 -3.15
C LYS A 59 18.67 1.27 -3.30
N GLU A 60 18.88 2.43 -3.90
CA GLU A 60 17.83 3.41 -4.16
C GLU A 60 16.67 2.80 -4.96
N GLU A 61 16.95 1.96 -5.96
CA GLU A 61 15.92 1.25 -6.72
C GLU A 61 15.01 0.40 -5.82
N ALA A 62 15.58 -0.29 -4.83
CA ALA A 62 14.83 -1.15 -3.92
C ALA A 62 14.00 -0.33 -2.93
N ARG A 63 14.58 0.76 -2.43
CA ARG A 63 13.88 1.72 -1.59
C ARG A 63 12.71 2.38 -2.34
N LEU A 64 12.93 2.73 -3.61
CA LEU A 64 11.90 3.31 -4.47
C LEU A 64 10.74 2.35 -4.68
N VAL A 65 11.02 1.09 -5.02
CA VAL A 65 10.01 0.03 -5.16
C VAL A 65 9.15 -0.09 -3.90
N ALA A 66 9.79 -0.21 -2.74
CA ALA A 66 9.09 -0.30 -1.45
C ALA A 66 8.24 0.93 -1.16
N THR A 67 8.76 2.12 -1.46
CA THR A 67 8.04 3.38 -1.24
C THR A 67 6.81 3.49 -2.14
N ILE A 68 6.91 3.07 -3.41
CA ILE A 68 5.77 3.03 -4.33
C ILE A 68 4.70 2.06 -3.81
N ASP A 69 5.07 0.83 -3.43
CA ASP A 69 4.12 -0.15 -2.89
C ASP A 69 3.42 0.36 -1.62
N GLN A 70 4.15 1.00 -0.70
CA GLN A 70 3.56 1.62 0.49
C GLN A 70 2.57 2.73 0.13
N ILE A 71 2.93 3.61 -0.80
CA ILE A 71 2.04 4.70 -1.26
C ILE A 71 0.79 4.09 -1.91
N ASP A 72 0.94 3.19 -2.88
CA ASP A 72 -0.16 2.59 -3.62
C ASP A 72 -1.15 1.89 -2.67
N ARG A 73 -0.65 1.16 -1.67
CA ARG A 73 -1.49 0.52 -0.65
C ARG A 73 -2.21 1.51 0.27
N ALA A 74 -1.58 2.64 0.57
CA ALA A 74 -2.13 3.62 1.51
C ALA A 74 -3.12 4.60 0.87
N VAL A 75 -2.96 4.91 -0.42
CA VAL A 75 -3.74 5.96 -1.10
C VAL A 75 -4.46 5.50 -2.35
N GLY A 76 -4.22 4.28 -2.84
CA GLY A 76 -5.00 3.70 -3.92
C GLY A 76 -6.42 3.46 -3.46
N ILE A 77 -7.39 4.17 -4.05
CA ILE A 77 -8.80 4.09 -3.64
C ILE A 77 -9.75 3.93 -4.83
N ILE A 78 -10.91 3.35 -4.55
CA ILE A 78 -12.02 3.23 -5.50
C ILE A 78 -13.35 3.63 -4.86
N PRO A 79 -14.32 4.13 -5.64
CA PRO A 79 -15.66 4.37 -5.12
C PRO A 79 -16.45 3.06 -4.94
N ARG A 80 -17.32 3.05 -3.92
CA ARG A 80 -18.23 1.94 -3.63
C ARG A 80 -19.04 1.56 -4.87
N GLY A 81 -19.02 0.28 -5.23
CA GLY A 81 -19.79 -0.26 -6.35
C GLY A 81 -19.14 -0.13 -7.72
N ALA A 82 -17.96 0.49 -7.85
CA ALA A 82 -17.19 0.46 -9.11
C ALA A 82 -16.66 -0.93 -9.46
N PHE A 83 -16.47 -1.79 -8.45
CA PHE A 83 -16.11 -3.18 -8.61
C PHE A 83 -17.09 -4.06 -7.85
N VAL A 84 -17.30 -5.27 -8.35
CA VAL A 84 -18.17 -6.29 -7.73
C VAL A 84 -17.43 -7.61 -7.57
N LYS A 85 -17.60 -8.23 -6.40
CA LYS A 85 -17.06 -9.55 -6.10
C LYS A 85 -18.13 -10.62 -6.31
N THR A 86 -17.83 -11.55 -7.20
CA THR A 86 -18.70 -12.71 -7.45
C THR A 86 -18.69 -13.69 -6.27
N PRO A 87 -19.71 -14.56 -6.11
CA PRO A 87 -19.70 -15.62 -5.10
C PRO A 87 -18.51 -16.59 -5.21
N LEU A 88 -17.91 -16.70 -6.41
CA LEU A 88 -16.70 -17.50 -6.65
C LEU A 88 -15.40 -16.77 -6.24
N GLY A 89 -15.50 -15.54 -5.75
CA GLY A 89 -14.39 -14.73 -5.27
C GLY A 89 -13.71 -13.86 -6.32
N SER A 90 -14.02 -14.02 -7.61
CA SER A 90 -13.48 -13.16 -8.67
C SER A 90 -14.06 -11.74 -8.60
N VAL A 91 -13.23 -10.73 -8.88
CA VAL A 91 -13.58 -9.31 -8.84
C VAL A 91 -13.56 -8.73 -10.25
N HIS A 92 -14.60 -7.98 -10.62
CA HIS A 92 -14.75 -7.36 -11.94
C HIS A 92 -15.19 -5.92 -11.82
N GLU A 93 -14.86 -5.10 -12.81
CA GLU A 93 -15.46 -3.78 -12.97
C GLU A 93 -16.97 -3.89 -13.13
N ASN A 94 -17.70 -3.05 -12.39
CA ASN A 94 -19.14 -2.95 -12.51
C ASN A 94 -19.50 -2.01 -13.67
N ARG A 95 -19.81 -2.59 -14.82
CA ARG A 95 -20.17 -1.82 -16.03
C ARG A 95 -21.44 -0.98 -15.90
N SER A 96 -22.25 -1.22 -14.88
CA SER A 96 -23.46 -0.44 -14.56
C SER A 96 -23.19 0.71 -13.59
N PHE A 97 -21.95 0.87 -13.12
CA PHE A 97 -21.59 1.96 -12.22
C PHE A 97 -21.43 3.27 -13.00
N GLU A 98 -22.29 4.24 -12.72
CA GLU A 98 -22.32 5.55 -13.39
C GLU A 98 -21.59 6.65 -12.59
N GLY A 99 -20.92 6.29 -11.50
CA GLY A 99 -20.31 7.22 -10.57
C GLY A 99 -21.12 7.40 -9.28
N LEU A 100 -20.49 8.06 -8.30
CA LEU A 100 -21.14 8.46 -7.05
C LEU A 100 -21.98 9.72 -7.26
N SER A 101 -23.07 9.86 -6.52
CA SER A 101 -23.75 11.16 -6.44
C SER A 101 -22.86 12.22 -5.76
N LEU A 102 -23.16 13.50 -5.97
CA LEU A 102 -22.42 14.59 -5.32
C LEU A 102 -22.40 14.48 -3.78
N THR A 103 -23.47 13.94 -3.19
CA THR A 103 -23.60 13.76 -1.74
C THR A 103 -22.74 12.60 -1.24
N GLU A 104 -22.65 11.51 -1.99
CA GLU A 104 -21.82 10.35 -1.67
C GLU A 104 -20.34 10.63 -1.91
N ALA A 105 -20.00 11.33 -2.99
CA ALA A 105 -18.63 11.67 -3.35
C ALA A 105 -17.88 12.46 -2.26
N LYS A 106 -18.61 13.11 -1.33
CA LYS A 106 -18.06 13.86 -0.19
C LYS A 106 -17.87 13.01 1.08
N LYS A 107 -18.30 11.73 1.08
CA LYS A 107 -18.27 10.85 2.25
C LYS A 107 -17.15 9.83 2.10
N LEU A 108 -16.28 9.73 3.09
CA LEU A 108 -15.23 8.69 3.14
C LEU A 108 -15.81 7.28 3.06
N SER A 109 -16.99 7.07 3.65
CA SER A 109 -17.71 5.79 3.59
C SER A 109 -18.11 5.34 2.18
N SER A 110 -18.05 6.22 1.19
CA SER A 110 -18.30 5.90 -0.21
C SER A 110 -17.04 5.45 -0.97
N TYR A 111 -15.89 5.32 -0.29
CA TYR A 111 -14.62 4.91 -0.89
C TYR A 111 -13.98 3.76 -0.11
N PHE A 112 -13.23 2.95 -0.84
CA PHE A 112 -12.49 1.80 -0.32
C PHE A 112 -11.05 1.81 -0.80
N HIS A 113 -10.15 1.26 0.01
CA HIS A 113 -8.76 0.98 -0.38
C HIS A 113 -8.72 -0.07 -1.47
N PHE A 114 -8.00 0.22 -2.55
CA PHE A 114 -7.84 -0.66 -3.73
C PHE A 114 -6.63 -1.58 -3.57
N THR A 115 -6.62 -2.32 -2.47
CA THR A 115 -5.60 -3.32 -2.13
C THR A 115 -6.23 -4.47 -1.39
N GLU A 116 -5.46 -5.51 -1.08
CA GLU A 116 -5.97 -6.64 -0.29
C GLU A 116 -6.43 -6.15 1.10
N PRO A 117 -7.65 -6.47 1.54
CA PRO A 117 -8.17 -5.95 2.79
C PRO A 117 -7.49 -6.57 4.01
N VAL A 118 -7.09 -5.70 4.93
CA VAL A 118 -6.45 -6.03 6.21
C VAL A 118 -7.48 -6.00 7.34
N ASN A 119 -8.34 -4.98 7.37
CA ASN A 119 -9.22 -4.69 8.50
C ASN A 119 -10.56 -5.44 8.44
N LEU A 120 -11.07 -5.79 7.25
CA LEU A 120 -12.31 -6.56 7.09
C LEU A 120 -12.31 -7.88 7.87
N LYS A 121 -11.15 -8.54 7.96
CA LYS A 121 -11.00 -9.81 8.70
C LYS A 121 -11.30 -9.61 10.18
N ASN A 122 -10.98 -8.43 10.72
CA ASN A 122 -11.10 -8.07 12.13
C ASN A 122 -12.49 -7.56 12.54
N LYS A 123 -13.41 -7.34 11.59
CA LYS A 123 -14.77 -6.89 11.90
C LYS A 123 -15.57 -7.93 12.70
N THR A 124 -16.39 -7.45 13.63
CA THR A 124 -17.33 -8.24 14.43
C THR A 124 -18.44 -8.85 13.56
N LEU A 125 -19.16 -9.85 14.10
CA LEU A 125 -20.28 -10.47 13.39
C LEU A 125 -21.41 -9.47 13.10
N LEU A 126 -21.65 -8.53 14.01
CA LEU A 126 -22.68 -7.50 13.85
C LEU A 126 -22.32 -6.56 12.70
N GLU A 127 -21.08 -6.06 12.67
CA GLU A 127 -20.61 -5.19 11.58
C GLU A 127 -20.61 -5.90 10.24
N LYS A 128 -20.29 -7.21 10.20
CA LYS A 128 -20.33 -8.00 8.97
C LYS A 128 -21.75 -8.23 8.46
N ALA A 129 -22.76 -8.21 9.31
CA ALA A 129 -24.15 -8.39 8.91
C ALA A 129 -24.70 -7.19 8.12
N ASP A 130 -24.10 -6.00 8.30
CA ASP A 130 -24.48 -4.78 7.60
C ASP A 130 -23.76 -4.59 6.26
N LEU A 131 -22.77 -5.44 5.94
CA LEU A 131 -22.00 -5.35 4.69
C LEU A 131 -22.68 -6.08 3.54
N ASP A 132 -22.61 -5.50 2.34
CA ASP A 132 -22.90 -6.22 1.10
C ASP A 132 -21.65 -7.01 0.67
N PRO A 133 -21.67 -8.36 0.63
CA PRO A 133 -20.48 -9.14 0.28
C PRO A 133 -19.97 -8.93 -1.15
N SER A 134 -20.80 -8.40 -2.05
CA SER A 134 -20.47 -8.12 -3.44
C SER A 134 -19.79 -6.76 -3.60
N THR A 135 -20.19 -5.74 -2.84
CA THR A 135 -19.64 -4.37 -2.98
C THR A 135 -18.71 -3.94 -1.85
N ASP A 136 -18.86 -4.52 -0.65
CA ASP A 136 -18.16 -4.11 0.58
C ASP A 136 -17.08 -5.14 0.96
N PHE A 137 -16.34 -5.61 -0.04
CA PHE A 137 -15.31 -6.65 0.08
C PHE A 137 -13.89 -6.10 0.27
N LEU A 138 -13.73 -4.78 0.37
CA LEU A 138 -12.47 -4.07 0.63
C LEU A 138 -12.54 -3.25 1.93
N ASP A 139 -11.42 -2.69 2.38
CA ASP A 139 -11.38 -1.84 3.57
C ASP A 139 -11.92 -0.44 3.27
N ASN A 140 -12.84 0.04 4.10
CA ASN A 140 -13.52 1.32 3.93
C ASN A 140 -12.69 2.46 4.56
N LEU A 141 -12.61 3.61 3.88
CA LEU A 141 -11.84 4.77 4.32
C LEU A 141 -12.37 5.43 5.61
N GLU A 142 -13.64 5.23 5.97
CA GLU A 142 -14.22 5.81 7.20
C GLU A 142 -13.53 5.28 8.47
N GLY A 143 -12.91 4.09 8.40
CA GLY A 143 -12.16 3.50 9.50
C GLY A 143 -10.71 3.98 9.61
N ASP A 144 -10.23 4.81 8.67
CA ASP A 144 -8.84 5.26 8.69
C ASP A 144 -8.58 6.24 9.83
N ILE A 145 -7.56 5.93 10.64
CA ILE A 145 -7.09 6.81 11.71
C ILE A 145 -5.79 7.47 11.23
N PRO A 146 -5.78 8.80 10.99
CA PRO A 146 -4.56 9.48 10.59
C PRO A 146 -3.53 9.39 11.72
N GLN A 147 -2.37 8.82 11.44
CA GLN A 147 -1.28 8.68 12.42
C GLN A 147 -0.45 9.97 12.60
N GLY A 148 -0.93 11.11 12.07
CA GLY A 148 -0.27 12.40 12.22
C GLY A 148 -0.53 13.00 13.62
N LYS A 149 0.52 13.17 14.42
CA LYS A 149 0.54 14.27 15.40
C LYS A 149 0.70 15.55 14.59
N GLY A 150 -0.37 16.34 14.46
CA GLY A 150 -0.27 17.67 13.87
C GLY A 150 0.83 18.45 14.58
N SER A 151 1.84 18.87 13.82
CA SER A 151 2.81 19.88 14.25
C SER A 151 2.22 21.27 14.11
#